data_AF-A0A8I6WZZ5-F1
#
_entry.id   AF-A0A8I6WZZ5-F1
#
_cell.length_a   1.000
_cell.length_b   1.000
_cell.length_c   1.000
_cell.angle_alpha   90.00
_cell.angle_beta   90.00
_cell.angle_gamma   90.00
#
_symmetry.space_group_name_H-M   'P 1'
#
loop_
_entity.id
_entity.type
_entity.pdbx_description
1 polymer ?
#
loop_
_entity_poly.entity_id
_entity_poly.type
_entity_poly.pdbx_seq_one_letter_code
_entity_poly.pdbx_strand_id
1 'polypeptide(L)'
;MICPGFHKISSIIAPGMILDKVSGIHGPKWFIKLRVFKEKSSGDWHVYLYKDNGIQELVGYFPKYLVPGLINKKVEISFGGYVYHKKPQPSPPMGSGYVIASGNATSFNNLRLIDAHGNDHVVNTDLPYYIDGKGSYTPSHIYASSRFFYGGGGCSD
;
A
#
# COMPACT_ATOMS: atom_id res chain seq x y z
N MET A 1 22.89 13.25 10.65
CA MET A 1 21.49 13.09 11.04
C MET A 1 21.19 11.59 11.01
N ILE A 2 20.80 10.99 12.13
CA ILE A 2 20.42 9.57 12.17
C ILE A 2 18.93 9.54 11.82
N CYS A 3 18.57 9.00 10.65
CA CYS A 3 17.18 8.70 10.30
C CYS A 3 16.94 7.23 10.66
N PRO A 4 16.53 6.90 11.90
CA PRO A 4 16.42 5.52 12.34
C PRO A 4 15.37 4.72 11.54
N GLY A 5 14.38 5.41 10.94
CA GLY A 5 13.52 4.86 9.89
C GLY A 5 12.85 3.52 10.23
N PHE A 6 12.59 2.73 9.19
CA PHE A 6 12.06 1.38 9.34
C PHE A 6 13.14 0.42 9.86
N HIS A 7 12.86 -0.29 10.95
CA HIS A 7 13.78 -1.31 11.47
C HIS A 7 13.52 -2.65 10.77
N LYS A 8 14.40 -3.03 9.85
CA LYS A 8 14.32 -4.30 9.12
C LYS A 8 14.68 -5.48 10.04
N ILE A 9 13.88 -6.54 9.97
CA ILE A 9 14.11 -7.82 10.67
C ILE A 9 14.41 -8.94 9.69
N SER A 10 13.67 -9.03 8.59
CA SER A 10 13.91 -10.04 7.57
C SER A 10 15.27 -9.84 6.89
N SER A 11 16.01 -10.94 6.68
CA SER A 11 17.25 -10.92 5.90
C SER A 11 17.00 -10.95 4.39
N ILE A 12 15.79 -11.31 3.95
CA ILE A 12 15.43 -11.55 2.55
C ILE A 12 14.50 -10.45 2.02
N ILE A 13 13.55 -10.01 2.84
CA ILE A 13 12.47 -9.11 2.44
C ILE A 13 12.76 -7.72 3.02
N ALA A 14 12.64 -6.68 2.18
CA ALA A 14 12.82 -5.30 2.60
C ALA A 14 11.90 -4.35 1.82
N PRO A 15 11.45 -3.23 2.42
CA PRO A 15 10.84 -2.15 1.66
C PRO A 15 11.73 -1.70 0.51
N GLY A 16 11.14 -1.49 -0.68
CA GLY A 16 11.87 -1.10 -1.88
C GLY A 16 12.56 -2.25 -2.63
N MET A 17 12.42 -3.50 -2.17
CA MET A 17 12.90 -4.66 -2.93
C MET A 17 12.17 -4.81 -4.26
N ILE A 18 12.88 -5.34 -5.26
CA ILE A 18 12.29 -5.71 -6.54
C ILE A 18 11.55 -7.03 -6.36
N LEU A 19 10.34 -7.11 -6.93
CA LEU A 19 9.56 -8.35 -6.94
C LEU A 19 9.99 -9.20 -8.15
N ASP A 20 10.35 -10.46 -7.90
CA ASP A 20 10.80 -11.38 -8.95
C ASP A 20 9.67 -11.73 -9.93
N LYS A 21 8.43 -11.81 -9.43
CA LYS A 21 7.23 -12.09 -10.22
C LYS A 21 6.41 -10.83 -10.40
N VAL A 22 6.18 -10.46 -11.66
CA VAL A 22 5.42 -9.26 -12.03
C VAL A 22 4.24 -9.62 -12.93
N SER A 23 3.13 -8.91 -12.75
CA SER A 23 1.91 -9.13 -13.54
C SER A 23 2.11 -8.71 -15.00
N GLY A 24 1.68 -9.55 -15.95
CA GLY A 24 1.64 -9.20 -17.38
C GLY A 24 0.24 -8.75 -17.80
N ILE A 25 0.09 -7.90 -18.82
CA ILE A 25 -1.21 -7.39 -19.30
C ILE A 25 -2.15 -8.52 -19.69
N HIS A 26 -1.71 -9.40 -20.59
CA HIS A 26 -2.42 -10.60 -21.04
C HIS A 26 -1.85 -11.89 -20.40
N GLY A 27 -1.08 -11.73 -19.34
CA GLY A 27 -0.38 -12.82 -18.67
C GLY A 27 -0.89 -13.08 -17.25
N PRO A 28 -0.18 -13.95 -16.52
CA PRO A 28 -0.46 -14.21 -15.11
C PRO A 28 -0.47 -12.91 -14.29
N LYS A 29 -1.34 -12.88 -13.30
CA LYS A 29 -1.42 -11.80 -12.30
C LYS A 29 -0.81 -12.28 -11.00
N TRP A 30 0.03 -11.44 -10.42
CA TRP A 30 0.74 -11.71 -9.18
C TRP A 30 0.36 -10.66 -8.14
N PHE A 31 0.26 -11.11 -6.89
CA PHE A 31 -0.15 -10.29 -5.77
C PHE A 31 0.83 -10.45 -4.62
N ILE A 32 1.12 -9.36 -3.94
CA ILE A 32 1.75 -9.38 -2.62
C ILE A 32 0.65 -9.15 -1.58
N LYS A 33 0.71 -9.89 -0.48
CA LYS A 33 -0.19 -9.70 0.65
C LYS A 33 0.58 -9.09 1.80
N LEU A 34 0.17 -7.90 2.19
CA LEU A 34 0.77 -7.12 3.27
C LEU A 34 -0.18 -7.09 4.47
N ARG A 35 0.39 -7.13 5.66
CA ARG A 35 -0.33 -6.89 6.91
C ARG A 35 0.46 -5.89 7.74
N VAL A 36 -0.17 -4.79 8.09
CA VAL A 36 0.39 -3.76 8.97
C VAL A 36 -0.49 -3.70 10.22
N PHE A 37 0.11 -3.84 11.39
CA PHE A 37 -0.63 -3.70 12.64
C PHE A 37 0.27 -3.20 13.77
N LYS A 38 -0.35 -2.58 14.76
CA LYS A 38 0.31 -2.13 15.98
C LYS A 38 0.42 -3.27 16.97
N GLU A 39 1.64 -3.66 17.31
CA GLU A 39 1.92 -4.67 18.32
C GLU A 39 1.57 -4.10 19.71
N LYS A 40 0.82 -4.86 20.51
CA LYS A 40 0.21 -4.37 21.75
C LYS A 40 1.23 -4.13 22.86
N SER A 41 2.28 -4.96 22.92
CA SER A 41 3.26 -4.91 24.01
C SER A 41 4.29 -3.78 23.84
N SER A 42 4.86 -3.62 22.65
CA SER A 42 5.87 -2.60 22.33
C SER A 42 5.21 -1.28 21.94
N GLY A 43 4.06 -1.35 21.25
CA GLY A 43 3.40 -0.22 20.60
C GLY A 43 3.96 0.08 19.21
N ASP A 44 4.90 -0.73 18.71
CA ASP A 44 5.52 -0.58 17.40
C ASP A 44 4.58 -1.06 16.28
N TRP A 45 4.73 -0.48 15.08
CA TRP A 45 3.92 -0.84 13.92
C TRP A 45 4.65 -1.87 13.08
N HIS A 46 4.24 -3.13 13.21
CA HIS A 46 4.86 -4.24 12.50
C HIS A 46 4.32 -4.36 11.07
N VAL A 47 5.22 -4.70 10.15
CA VAL A 47 4.90 -4.97 8.75
C VAL A 47 5.25 -6.42 8.44
N TYR A 48 4.24 -7.16 8.01
CA TYR A 48 4.37 -8.55 7.58
C TYR A 48 4.04 -8.69 6.10
N LEU A 49 4.72 -9.64 5.45
CA LEU A 49 4.45 -10.07 4.09
C LEU A 49 4.14 -11.56 4.11
N TYR A 50 3.14 -11.99 3.33
CA TYR A 50 2.90 -13.42 3.11
C TYR A 50 3.67 -13.88 1.87
N LYS A 51 4.50 -14.90 2.05
CA LYS A 51 5.18 -15.57 0.93
C LYS A 51 4.19 -16.36 0.09
N ASP A 52 4.62 -16.74 -1.11
CA ASP A 52 3.86 -17.58 -2.04
C ASP A 52 3.41 -18.92 -1.42
N ASN A 53 4.16 -19.45 -0.45
CA ASN A 53 3.81 -20.67 0.28
C ASN A 53 2.82 -20.44 1.44
N GLY A 54 2.27 -19.23 1.58
CA GLY A 54 1.32 -18.85 2.62
C GLY A 54 1.93 -18.49 3.97
N ILE A 55 3.25 -18.65 4.15
CA ILE A 55 3.92 -18.33 5.41
C ILE A 55 4.03 -16.81 5.56
N GLN A 56 3.55 -16.31 6.70
CA GLN A 56 3.69 -14.91 7.10
C GLN A 56 5.10 -14.67 7.65
N GLU A 57 5.84 -13.71 7.09
CA GLU A 57 7.15 -13.29 7.58
C GLU A 57 7.10 -11.85 8.11
N LEU A 58 7.72 -11.61 9.28
CA LEU A 58 7.93 -10.27 9.81
C LEU A 58 9.03 -9.59 9.00
N VAL A 59 8.67 -8.59 8.20
CA VAL A 59 9.63 -7.81 7.42
C VAL A 59 10.42 -6.88 8.33
N GLY A 60 9.73 -6.27 9.28
CA GLY A 60 10.28 -5.31 10.22
C GLY A 60 9.19 -4.45 10.83
N TYR A 61 9.56 -3.32 11.43
CA TYR A 61 8.61 -2.44 12.10
C TYR A 61 9.02 -0.97 12.07
N PHE A 62 8.03 -0.10 12.24
CA PHE A 62 8.25 1.30 12.61
C PHE A 62 8.18 1.43 14.13
N PRO A 63 9.29 1.80 14.79
CA PRO A 63 9.26 2.09 16.21
C PRO A 63 8.21 3.15 16.57
N LYS A 64 7.50 2.97 17.68
CA LYS A 64 6.42 3.87 18.12
C LYS A 64 6.85 5.34 18.23
N TYR A 65 8.11 5.58 18.60
CA TYR A 65 8.66 6.93 18.77
C TYR A 65 8.81 7.68 17.44
N LEU A 66 8.82 6.98 16.30
CA LEU A 66 8.82 7.60 14.97
C LEU A 66 7.43 8.00 14.51
N VAL A 67 6.40 7.42 15.10
CA VAL A 67 5.00 7.70 14.80
C VAL A 67 4.25 8.08 16.07
N PRO A 68 4.69 9.12 16.81
CA PRO A 68 4.12 9.46 18.11
C PRO A 68 2.62 9.80 18.02
N GLY A 69 2.17 10.32 16.86
CA GLY A 69 0.76 10.56 16.56
C GLY A 69 -0.11 9.30 16.55
N LEU A 70 0.45 8.12 16.34
CA LEU A 70 -0.26 6.83 16.29
C LEU A 70 -0.22 6.07 17.63
N ILE A 71 0.33 6.66 18.69
CA ILE A 71 0.45 5.99 19.99
C ILE A 71 -0.90 5.94 20.71
N ASN A 72 -1.56 7.08 20.95
CA ASN A 72 -2.79 7.13 21.76
C ASN A 72 -3.91 7.95 21.10
N LYS A 73 -3.84 8.16 19.78
CA LYS A 73 -4.85 8.90 19.03
C LYS A 73 -5.60 7.98 18.08
N LYS A 74 -6.75 8.45 17.60
CA LYS A 74 -7.47 7.81 16.50
C LYS A 74 -6.51 7.65 15.32
N VAL A 75 -6.43 6.43 14.80
CA VAL A 75 -5.63 6.11 13.63
C VAL A 75 -6.49 6.31 12.41
N GLU A 76 -6.03 7.14 11.49
CA GLU A 76 -6.56 7.20 10.14
C GLU A 76 -5.75 6.24 9.27
N ILE A 77 -6.44 5.42 8.47
CA ILE A 77 -5.81 4.48 7.54
C ILE A 77 -6.30 4.83 6.14
N SER A 78 -5.35 5.13 5.26
CA SER A 78 -5.60 5.41 3.85
C SER A 78 -4.93 4.34 3.00
N PHE A 79 -5.60 3.92 1.94
CA PHE A 79 -5.03 3.05 0.91
C PHE A 79 -4.70 3.89 -0.30
N GLY A 80 -3.51 3.75 -0.86
CA GLY A 80 -3.14 4.51 -2.03
C GLY A 80 -1.69 4.36 -2.42
N GLY A 81 -1.24 5.29 -3.25
CA GLY A 81 0.12 5.39 -3.72
C GLY A 81 0.49 6.86 -3.89
N TYR A 82 1.78 7.10 -4.06
CA TYR A 82 2.32 8.42 -4.31
C TYR A 82 3.34 8.33 -5.43
N VAL A 83 3.35 9.34 -6.29
CA VAL A 83 4.41 9.54 -7.28
C VAL A 83 5.10 10.85 -6.98
N TYR A 84 6.40 10.88 -7.19
CA TYR A 84 7.21 12.09 -7.06
C TYR A 84 7.96 12.34 -8.35
N HIS A 85 8.01 13.60 -8.76
CA HIS A 85 8.84 14.08 -9.86
C HIS A 85 9.33 15.49 -9.59
N LYS A 86 10.44 15.86 -10.24
CA LYS A 86 10.94 17.23 -10.21
C LYS A 86 10.37 18.00 -11.40
N LYS A 87 9.67 19.10 -11.13
CA LYS A 87 9.19 20.01 -12.19
C LYS A 87 10.37 20.56 -13.00
N PRO A 88 10.22 20.76 -14.32
CA PRO A 88 8.98 20.62 -15.11
C PRO A 88 8.80 19.24 -15.78
N GLN A 89 9.51 18.20 -15.33
CA GLN A 89 9.38 16.87 -15.95
C GLN A 89 7.97 16.31 -15.74
N PRO A 90 7.41 15.51 -16.66
CA PRO A 90 6.16 14.82 -16.41
C PRO A 90 6.32 13.83 -15.26
N SER A 91 5.25 13.62 -14.50
CA SER A 91 5.24 12.62 -13.44
C SER A 91 5.32 11.20 -14.00
N PRO A 92 5.98 10.25 -13.30
CA PRO A 92 6.13 8.88 -13.78
C PRO A 92 4.80 8.12 -13.77
N PRO A 93 4.66 7.00 -14.51
CA PRO A 93 3.48 6.16 -14.39
C PRO A 93 3.28 5.64 -12.96
N MET A 94 2.03 5.44 -12.56
CA MET A 94 1.66 4.79 -11.28
C MET A 94 1.06 3.42 -11.56
N GLY A 95 1.34 2.45 -10.67
CA GLY A 95 0.86 1.08 -10.84
C GLY A 95 1.38 0.46 -12.14
N SER A 96 0.48 -0.02 -12.99
CA SER A 96 0.81 -0.57 -14.31
C SER A 96 1.03 0.50 -15.39
N GLY A 97 0.80 1.78 -15.08
CA GLY A 97 0.82 2.87 -16.06
C GLY A 97 -0.47 2.98 -16.90
N TYR A 98 -1.41 2.06 -16.74
CA TYR A 98 -2.68 2.07 -17.46
C TYR A 98 -3.79 2.75 -16.67
N VAL A 99 -4.64 3.49 -17.39
CA VAL A 99 -5.87 4.04 -16.86
C VAL A 99 -6.90 2.93 -16.60
N ILE A 100 -7.80 3.15 -15.64
CA ILE A 100 -8.80 2.16 -15.22
C ILE A 100 -9.68 1.70 -16.38
N ALA A 101 -10.08 2.63 -17.26
CA ALA A 101 -10.93 2.35 -18.42
C ALA A 101 -10.33 1.33 -19.41
N SER A 102 -9.00 1.13 -19.39
CA SER A 102 -8.35 0.15 -20.25
C SER A 102 -8.50 -1.30 -19.77
N GLY A 103 -8.99 -1.52 -18.54
CA GLY A 103 -9.05 -2.84 -17.89
C GLY A 103 -7.70 -3.39 -17.41
N ASN A 104 -6.59 -2.65 -17.58
CA ASN A 104 -5.23 -3.10 -17.28
C ASN A 104 -4.59 -2.38 -16.08
N ALA A 105 -5.36 -1.56 -15.37
CA ALA A 105 -4.90 -0.87 -14.17
C ALA A 105 -4.56 -1.85 -13.04
N THR A 106 -3.63 -1.45 -12.17
CA THR A 106 -3.29 -2.20 -10.96
C THR A 106 -4.44 -2.13 -9.95
N SER A 107 -4.55 -3.11 -9.06
CA SER A 107 -5.55 -3.10 -8.00
C SER A 107 -4.98 -3.41 -6.63
N PHE A 108 -5.58 -2.80 -5.61
CA PHE A 108 -5.56 -3.34 -4.26
C PHE A 108 -6.78 -4.25 -4.12
N ASN A 109 -6.59 -5.41 -3.47
CA ASN A 109 -7.64 -6.41 -3.29
C ASN A 109 -7.65 -6.93 -1.86
N ASN A 110 -8.80 -7.45 -1.43
CA ASN A 110 -9.00 -8.03 -0.10
C ASN A 110 -8.64 -7.03 1.01
N LEU A 111 -9.16 -5.81 0.89
CA LEU A 111 -8.95 -4.73 1.85
C LEU A 111 -9.61 -5.06 3.18
N ARG A 112 -8.79 -5.08 4.23
CA ARG A 112 -9.24 -5.44 5.58
C ARG A 112 -8.65 -4.47 6.60
N LEU A 113 -9.47 -4.11 7.57
CA LEU A 113 -9.09 -3.33 8.74
C LEU A 113 -9.04 -4.27 9.95
N ILE A 114 -7.93 -4.25 10.68
CA ILE A 114 -7.79 -5.00 11.93
C ILE A 114 -7.97 -4.03 13.08
N ASP A 115 -8.98 -4.26 13.92
CA ASP A 115 -9.25 -3.40 15.08
C ASP A 115 -8.29 -3.66 16.26
N ALA A 116 -8.40 -2.86 17.32
CA ALA A 116 -7.56 -2.99 18.51
C ALA A 116 -7.75 -4.32 19.27
N HIS A 117 -8.87 -5.00 19.09
CA HIS A 117 -9.13 -6.32 19.66
C HIS A 117 -8.52 -7.43 18.79
N GLY A 118 -8.12 -7.13 17.56
CA GLY A 118 -7.58 -8.06 16.59
C GLY A 118 -8.64 -8.64 15.66
N ASN A 119 -9.86 -8.10 15.67
CA ASN A 119 -10.90 -8.53 14.75
C ASN A 119 -10.66 -7.95 13.36
N ASP A 120 -10.93 -8.76 12.36
CA ASP A 120 -10.82 -8.40 10.96
C ASP A 120 -12.15 -7.90 10.42
N HIS A 121 -12.14 -6.72 9.82
CA HIS A 121 -13.30 -6.06 9.22
C HIS A 121 -13.06 -5.84 7.74
N VAL A 122 -13.95 -6.36 6.90
CA VAL A 122 -13.86 -6.19 5.44
C VAL A 122 -14.18 -4.74 5.09
N VAL A 123 -13.34 -4.12 4.25
CA VAL A 123 -13.61 -2.82 3.64
C VAL A 123 -14.20 -3.07 2.26
N ASN A 124 -15.53 -2.98 2.14
CA ASN A 124 -16.29 -3.25 0.92
C ASN A 124 -17.26 -2.11 0.54
N THR A 125 -17.13 -0.97 1.20
CA THR A 125 -17.91 0.24 0.93
C THR A 125 -16.97 1.30 0.38
N ASP A 126 -17.49 2.15 -0.51
CA ASP A 126 -16.71 3.25 -1.05
C ASP A 126 -16.29 4.23 0.05
N LEU A 127 -15.07 4.74 -0.07
CA LEU A 127 -14.46 5.65 0.90
C LEU A 127 -14.08 6.96 0.22
N PRO A 128 -14.06 8.09 0.96
CA PRO A 128 -13.50 9.32 0.46
C PRO A 128 -12.05 9.11 0.01
N TYR A 129 -11.67 9.72 -1.11
CA TYR A 129 -10.31 9.71 -1.63
C TYR A 129 -9.80 11.13 -1.84
N TYR A 130 -8.47 11.26 -1.89
CA TYR A 130 -7.78 12.54 -2.12
C TYR A 130 -6.74 12.38 -3.25
N ILE A 131 -6.61 13.40 -4.09
CA ILE A 131 -5.64 13.47 -5.19
C ILE A 131 -5.01 14.86 -5.20
N ASP A 132 -3.68 14.92 -5.20
CA ASP A 132 -2.88 16.15 -5.13
C ASP A 132 -2.65 16.82 -6.52
N GLY A 133 -3.54 16.67 -7.50
CA GLY A 133 -3.29 17.19 -8.86
C GLY A 133 -4.38 16.96 -9.92
N LYS A 134 -3.98 17.04 -11.20
CA LYS A 134 -4.86 17.05 -12.40
C LYS A 134 -5.66 15.76 -12.70
N GLY A 135 -5.77 14.83 -11.75
CA GLY A 135 -6.59 13.62 -11.90
C GLY A 135 -6.00 12.50 -12.76
N SER A 136 -4.74 12.56 -13.22
CA SER A 136 -4.15 11.48 -14.05
C SER A 136 -3.96 10.15 -13.32
N TYR A 137 -4.19 10.12 -12.00
CA TYR A 137 -4.13 8.91 -11.17
C TYR A 137 -5.42 8.70 -10.37
N THR A 138 -6.55 9.13 -10.92
CA THR A 138 -7.85 8.99 -10.24
C THR A 138 -8.14 7.51 -9.96
N PRO A 139 -8.26 7.09 -8.68
CA PRO A 139 -8.59 5.71 -8.35
C PRO A 139 -10.07 5.42 -8.67
N SER A 140 -10.42 4.15 -8.79
CA SER A 140 -11.83 3.76 -8.80
C SER A 140 -12.43 3.90 -7.41
N HIS A 141 -13.76 3.87 -7.33
CA HIS A 141 -14.44 3.57 -6.07
C HIS A 141 -14.01 2.18 -5.53
N ILE A 142 -14.20 1.98 -4.24
CA ILE A 142 -14.05 0.64 -3.63
C ILE A 142 -15.29 -0.18 -3.94
N TYR A 143 -15.10 -1.30 -4.63
CA TYR A 143 -16.17 -2.23 -4.97
C TYR A 143 -16.55 -3.12 -3.78
N ALA A 144 -17.77 -3.66 -3.79
CA ALA A 144 -18.26 -4.63 -2.82
C ALA A 144 -17.36 -5.90 -2.68
N SER A 145 -16.54 -6.19 -3.70
CA SER A 145 -15.52 -7.24 -3.68
C SER A 145 -14.24 -6.86 -2.92
N SER A 146 -14.26 -5.75 -2.16
CA SER A 146 -13.15 -5.29 -1.33
C SER A 146 -11.88 -5.00 -2.14
N ARG A 147 -12.06 -4.29 -3.24
CA ARG A 147 -11.00 -3.92 -4.17
C ARG A 147 -11.22 -2.54 -4.75
N PHE A 148 -10.15 -1.89 -5.16
CA PHE A 148 -10.20 -0.73 -6.06
C PHE A 148 -9.02 -0.79 -7.05
N PHE A 149 -9.17 -0.11 -8.17
CA PHE A 149 -8.16 0.02 -9.21
C PHE A 149 -7.50 1.39 -9.14
N TYR A 150 -6.21 1.43 -9.46
CA TYR A 150 -5.42 2.65 -9.53
C TYR A 150 -4.35 2.50 -10.62
N GLY A 151 -3.92 3.63 -11.17
CA GLY A 151 -2.89 3.68 -12.19
C GLY A 151 -3.05 4.90 -13.08
N GLY A 152 -2.12 5.05 -14.02
CA GLY A 152 -2.12 6.15 -14.97
C GLY A 152 -0.72 6.39 -15.53
N GLY A 153 -0.64 6.91 -16.75
CA GLY A 153 0.62 7.03 -17.49
C GLY A 153 1.52 8.19 -17.07
N GLY A 154 1.02 9.14 -16.27
CA GLY A 154 1.73 10.38 -15.97
C GLY A 154 0.86 11.63 -16.10
N CYS A 155 1.23 12.70 -15.41
CA CYS A 155 0.75 14.06 -15.61
C CYS A 155 1.84 14.86 -16.32
N SER A 156 1.46 15.71 -17.27
CA SER A 156 2.26 16.88 -17.61
C SER A 156 1.69 18.08 -16.84
N ASP A 157 2.54 18.72 -16.04
CA ASP A 157 2.17 19.93 -15.30
C ASP A 157 1.93 21.12 -16.24
#